data_AF-A0A916TJ97-F1
#
_entry.id   AF-A0A916TJ97-F1
#
_cell.length_a   1.000
_cell.length_b   1.000
_cell.length_c   1.000
_cell.angle_alpha   90.00
_cell.angle_beta   90.00
_cell.angle_gamma   90.00
#
_symmetry.space_group_name_H-M   'P 1'
#
loop_
_entity.id
_entity.type
_entity.pdbx_description
1 polymer ?
#
loop_
_entity_poly.entity_id
_entity_poly.type
_entity_poly.pdbx_seq_one_letter_code
_entity_poly.pdbx_strand_id
1 'polypeptide(L)'
;MSRGPRTVSAVRVTLRTHRRKILTWCVPLLALLASVAPSYSSTYPRLDQREHLINSLGSNAATRLLYGQLPRPGTIGQLAAWEMGTYLIIVTSILSLLLGVSFVRGTEDSGMAELVQASGHAAPDRLRGALEAAFVFSVGLGVAVFVILGLETISIDELTWRGAAGLGVVTASCALVFTLTGLLLGELADSAGLAKSLGFAVLAVAFALRAVANVHGVDALHWVSPLGWLDAESPYTHDRWWAGAIFAVVCVVLGACVRIAGRGRDYGAAPLHERSASDDRLRVRTVAQLVWHLERGRWVVWTAIVTAVAALFGGMSGSLLDFLTDDTSTAKLMRELTGEDGLEASFFSFAGVLIAMLVSCYAVITVLADGTAEGDGTIDDLLACGTSRRSPLLARLLIALGGSLAMMVVAGGVGTLVTLSQVSHGADRYVAYVAGQVPAVLAVTGIAALVIGVHRRWGPIAWLPVAASAVLVFMGSVLHAPDWLQHAGVFAHVPDYAAGSAPGTGVFVLVACFAGAALLGVWRRAERDVETG
;
A
#
# COMPACT_ATOMS: atom_id res chain seq x y z
N MET A 1 -38.44 28.23 -26.99
CA MET A 1 -37.17 27.95 -26.28
C MET A 1 -37.39 26.78 -25.33
N SER A 2 -37.29 25.55 -25.83
CA SER A 2 -37.34 24.32 -25.02
C SER A 2 -36.04 24.20 -24.23
N ARG A 3 -36.11 24.27 -22.91
CA ARG A 3 -35.00 23.88 -22.04
C ARG A 3 -34.72 22.39 -22.30
N GLY A 4 -33.66 22.09 -23.04
CA GLY A 4 -33.19 20.71 -23.21
C GLY A 4 -32.98 20.05 -21.84
N PRO A 5 -33.18 18.73 -21.73
CA PRO A 5 -33.00 18.02 -20.47
C PRO A 5 -31.60 18.33 -19.94
N ARG A 6 -31.49 18.67 -18.65
CA ARG A 6 -30.20 18.89 -17.97
C ARG A 6 -29.44 17.57 -18.00
N THR A 7 -28.70 17.32 -19.08
CA THR A 7 -27.78 16.18 -19.19
C THR A 7 -26.75 16.34 -18.08
N VAL A 8 -26.91 15.57 -17.01
CA VAL A 8 -25.89 15.50 -15.97
C VAL A 8 -24.64 14.92 -16.64
N SER A 9 -23.57 15.71 -16.75
CA SER A 9 -22.32 15.26 -17.37
C SER A 9 -21.89 13.92 -16.78
N ALA A 10 -21.61 12.94 -17.63
CA ALA A 10 -21.19 11.59 -17.23
C ALA A 10 -19.99 11.64 -16.26
N VAL A 11 -19.07 12.58 -16.47
CA VAL A 11 -17.93 12.85 -15.57
C VAL A 11 -18.37 13.16 -14.15
N ARG A 12 -19.36 14.04 -14.02
CA ARG A 12 -19.88 14.46 -12.71
C ARG A 12 -20.48 13.28 -11.97
N VAL A 13 -21.16 12.37 -12.68
CA VAL A 13 -21.71 11.14 -12.07
C VAL A 13 -20.56 10.25 -11.62
N THR A 14 -19.60 9.94 -12.50
CA THR A 14 -18.45 9.07 -12.20
C THR A 14 -17.66 9.58 -10.98
N LEU A 15 -17.31 10.87 -10.94
CA LEU A 15 -16.58 11.47 -9.82
C LEU A 15 -17.42 11.51 -8.54
N ARG A 16 -18.73 11.77 -8.62
CA ARG A 16 -19.59 11.79 -7.42
C ARG A 16 -19.73 10.40 -6.79
N THR A 17 -19.84 9.36 -7.60
CA THR A 17 -19.95 7.98 -7.11
C THR A 17 -18.63 7.53 -6.45
N HIS A 18 -17.50 7.99 -6.98
CA HIS A 18 -16.17 7.61 -6.49
C HIS A 18 -15.55 8.58 -5.47
N ARG A 19 -16.23 9.70 -5.13
CA ARG A 19 -15.67 10.77 -4.28
C ARG A 19 -15.17 10.28 -2.93
N ARG A 20 -15.85 9.32 -2.31
CA ARG A 20 -15.45 8.78 -1.01
C ARG A 20 -14.12 8.05 -1.13
N LYS A 21 -13.96 7.20 -2.15
CA LYS A 21 -12.70 6.51 -2.43
C LYS A 21 -11.59 7.53 -2.71
N ILE A 22 -11.84 8.51 -3.57
CA ILE A 22 -10.87 9.56 -3.91
C ILE A 22 -10.42 10.32 -2.65
N LEU A 23 -11.37 10.81 -1.83
CA LEU A 23 -11.06 11.58 -0.63
C LEU A 23 -10.32 10.74 0.42
N THR A 24 -10.77 9.51 0.68
CA THR A 24 -10.15 8.63 1.67
C THR A 24 -8.68 8.32 1.32
N TRP A 25 -8.33 8.26 0.04
CA TRP A 25 -6.96 7.99 -0.38
C TRP A 25 -6.11 9.25 -0.57
N CYS A 26 -6.65 10.30 -1.20
CA CYS A 26 -5.89 11.51 -1.51
C CYS A 26 -5.62 12.36 -0.27
N VAL A 27 -6.55 12.45 0.69
CA VAL A 27 -6.37 13.32 1.86
C VAL A 27 -5.17 12.89 2.72
N PRO A 28 -5.02 11.61 3.13
CA PRO A 28 -3.85 11.20 3.89
C PRO A 28 -2.54 11.34 3.11
N LEU A 29 -2.56 11.04 1.81
CA LEU A 29 -1.37 11.13 0.95
C LEU A 29 -0.88 12.58 0.81
N LEU A 30 -1.80 13.52 0.57
CA LEU A 30 -1.48 14.94 0.46
C LEU A 30 -1.12 15.55 1.83
N ALA A 31 -1.74 15.09 2.90
CA ALA A 31 -1.36 15.49 4.26
C ALA A 31 0.07 15.02 4.61
N LEU A 32 0.42 13.79 4.22
CA LEU A 32 1.78 13.28 4.40
C LEU A 32 2.79 14.10 3.58
N LEU A 33 2.48 14.40 2.31
CA LEU A 33 3.32 15.27 1.48
C LEU A 33 3.58 16.63 2.15
N ALA A 34 2.53 17.27 2.66
CA ALA A 34 2.60 18.57 3.32
C ALA A 34 3.40 18.56 4.65
N SER A 35 3.71 17.38 5.19
CA SER A 35 4.43 17.27 6.47
C SER A 35 5.95 17.19 6.30
N VAL A 36 6.44 16.63 5.18
CA VAL A 36 7.83 16.19 5.10
C VAL A 36 8.84 17.32 4.91
N ALA A 37 8.60 18.28 4.01
CA ALA A 37 9.53 19.39 3.83
C ALA A 37 9.65 20.25 5.11
N PRO A 38 8.55 20.59 5.81
CA PRO A 38 8.63 21.20 7.14
C PRO A 38 9.40 20.36 8.17
N SER A 39 9.19 19.04 8.19
CA SER A 39 9.94 18.16 9.09
C SER A 39 11.45 18.25 8.84
N TYR A 40 11.90 18.12 7.59
CA TYR A 40 13.32 18.27 7.24
C TYR A 40 13.87 19.66 7.59
N SER A 41 13.10 20.72 7.34
CA SER A 41 13.48 22.08 7.70
C SER A 41 13.65 22.28 9.20
N SER A 42 12.85 21.59 10.02
CA SER A 42 12.90 21.70 11.47
C SER A 42 14.00 20.84 12.11
N THR A 43 14.23 19.64 11.59
CA THR A 43 15.19 18.67 12.16
C THR A 43 16.61 18.89 11.65
N TYR A 44 16.78 19.23 10.37
CA TYR A 44 18.08 19.42 9.72
C TYR A 44 18.12 20.76 8.96
N PRO A 45 18.13 21.90 9.65
CA PRO A 45 18.04 23.22 9.01
C PRO A 45 19.24 23.58 8.13
N ARG A 46 20.45 23.04 8.41
CA ARG A 46 21.66 23.40 7.67
C ARG A 46 22.19 22.24 6.80
N LEU A 47 22.83 22.57 5.68
CA LEU A 47 23.39 21.58 4.74
C LEU A 47 24.51 20.72 5.34
N ASP A 48 25.35 21.30 6.22
CA ASP A 48 26.42 20.58 6.94
C ASP A 48 25.85 19.44 7.80
N GLN A 49 24.69 19.65 8.42
CA GLN A 49 24.00 18.63 9.21
C GLN A 49 23.40 17.50 8.35
N ARG A 50 23.17 17.75 7.05
CA ARG A 50 22.60 16.78 6.12
C ARG A 50 23.66 15.96 5.40
N GLU A 51 24.89 16.43 5.32
CA GLU A 51 25.97 15.77 4.57
C GLU A 51 26.20 14.33 5.03
N HIS A 52 26.18 14.08 6.33
CA HIS A 52 26.28 12.73 6.89
C HIS A 52 25.08 11.84 6.51
N LEU A 53 23.86 12.39 6.57
CA LEU A 53 22.63 11.69 6.16
C LEU A 53 22.69 11.33 4.67
N ILE A 54 23.18 12.24 3.84
CA ILE A 54 23.32 12.03 2.39
C ILE A 54 24.36 10.96 2.08
N ASN A 55 25.50 10.98 2.78
CA ASN A 55 26.56 10.00 2.57
C ASN A 55 26.16 8.59 3.00
N SER A 56 25.47 8.46 4.15
CA SER A 56 24.95 7.16 4.60
C SER A 56 23.83 6.65 3.69
N LEU A 57 22.78 7.45 3.46
CA LEU A 57 21.63 6.99 2.67
C LEU A 57 21.95 6.87 1.17
N GLY A 58 22.86 7.67 0.63
CA GLY A 58 23.24 7.62 -0.79
C GLY A 58 24.14 6.43 -1.16
N SER A 59 24.91 5.92 -0.19
CA SER A 59 25.79 4.75 -0.39
C SER A 59 25.06 3.42 -0.22
N ASN A 60 23.91 3.41 0.47
CA ASN A 60 23.12 2.23 0.72
C ASN A 60 22.39 1.73 -0.55
N ALA A 61 22.53 0.42 -0.83
CA ALA A 61 21.92 -0.22 -2.00
C ALA A 61 20.37 -0.33 -1.89
N ALA A 62 19.83 -0.52 -0.69
CA ALA A 62 18.40 -0.66 -0.44
C ALA A 62 17.65 0.66 -0.67
N THR A 63 18.19 1.77 -0.15
CA THR A 63 17.66 3.12 -0.40
C THR A 63 17.79 3.49 -1.87
N ARG A 64 18.91 3.15 -2.52
CA ARG A 64 19.09 3.38 -3.97
C ARG A 64 18.08 2.60 -4.79
N LEU A 65 17.81 1.34 -4.45
CA LEU A 65 16.81 0.53 -5.13
C LEU A 65 15.42 1.16 -5.02
N LEU A 66 15.04 1.61 -3.82
CA LEU A 66 13.70 2.12 -3.54
C LEU A 66 13.49 3.54 -4.10
N TYR A 67 14.36 4.47 -3.74
CA TYR A 67 14.20 5.90 -3.99
C TYR A 67 15.02 6.41 -5.17
N GLY A 68 16.01 5.65 -5.64
CA GLY A 68 16.97 6.11 -6.64
C GLY A 68 18.19 6.77 -6.02
N GLN A 69 19.03 7.37 -6.86
CA GLN A 69 20.22 8.08 -6.39
C GLN A 69 19.83 9.36 -5.65
N LEU A 70 20.34 9.51 -4.44
CA LEU A 70 20.11 10.72 -3.65
C LEU A 70 20.86 11.90 -4.28
N PRO A 71 20.17 12.99 -4.67
CA PRO A 71 20.82 14.12 -5.32
C PRO A 71 21.74 14.88 -4.36
N ARG A 72 22.86 15.39 -4.88
CA ARG A 72 23.71 16.36 -4.19
C ARG A 72 23.34 17.79 -4.62
N PRO A 73 23.40 18.80 -3.74
CA PRO A 73 23.97 18.79 -2.38
C PRO A 73 22.99 18.32 -1.27
N GLY A 74 21.78 17.87 -1.61
CA GLY A 74 20.77 17.40 -0.64
C GLY A 74 20.02 18.54 0.02
N THR A 75 19.48 19.44 -0.80
CA THR A 75 18.54 20.48 -0.35
C THR A 75 17.23 19.85 0.14
N ILE A 76 16.44 20.59 0.91
CA ILE A 76 15.13 20.12 1.43
C ILE A 76 14.24 19.67 0.27
N GLY A 77 14.18 20.44 -0.81
CA GLY A 77 13.41 20.08 -2.01
C GLY A 77 13.88 18.77 -2.66
N GLN A 78 15.20 18.52 -2.68
CA GLN A 78 15.78 17.29 -3.21
C GLN A 78 15.47 16.07 -2.33
N LEU A 79 15.59 16.22 -1.01
CA LEU A 79 15.26 15.16 -0.05
C LEU A 79 13.77 14.83 -0.09
N ALA A 80 12.91 15.85 -0.11
CA ALA A 80 11.47 15.69 -0.22
C ALA A 80 11.08 15.01 -1.54
N ALA A 81 11.66 15.41 -2.67
CA ALA A 81 11.38 14.76 -3.96
C ALA A 81 11.90 13.32 -4.02
N TRP A 82 13.07 13.05 -3.46
CA TRP A 82 13.68 11.71 -3.46
C TRP A 82 12.89 10.72 -2.60
N GLU A 83 12.61 11.08 -1.35
CA GLU A 83 11.87 10.21 -0.43
C GLU A 83 10.36 10.24 -0.72
N MET A 84 9.73 11.40 -0.57
CA MET A 84 8.28 11.54 -0.69
C MET A 84 7.78 11.49 -2.11
N GLY A 85 8.57 11.96 -3.09
CA GLY A 85 8.19 11.83 -4.50
C GLY A 85 8.03 10.37 -4.90
N THR A 86 8.90 9.47 -4.42
CA THR A 86 8.79 8.03 -4.68
C THR A 86 7.53 7.43 -4.07
N TYR A 87 7.24 7.73 -2.79
CA TYR A 87 5.99 7.29 -2.15
C TYR A 87 4.76 7.81 -2.89
N LEU A 88 4.79 9.09 -3.26
CA LEU A 88 3.72 9.77 -3.96
C LEU A 88 3.43 9.08 -5.30
N ILE A 89 4.44 8.80 -6.14
CA ILE A 89 4.21 8.14 -7.42
C ILE A 89 3.72 6.71 -7.26
N ILE A 90 4.23 5.92 -6.30
CA ILE A 90 3.83 4.51 -6.13
C ILE A 90 2.39 4.42 -5.63
N VAL A 91 2.07 5.12 -4.54
CA VAL A 91 0.72 5.09 -3.92
C VAL A 91 -0.31 5.67 -4.89
N THR A 92 0.02 6.78 -5.55
CA THR A 92 -0.85 7.38 -6.57
C THR A 92 -1.08 6.42 -7.73
N SER A 93 -0.06 5.69 -8.18
CA SER A 93 -0.18 4.74 -9.29
C SER A 93 -1.11 3.58 -8.94
N ILE A 94 -0.98 3.01 -7.74
CA ILE A 94 -1.89 1.97 -7.23
C ILE A 94 -3.34 2.48 -7.20
N LEU A 95 -3.56 3.65 -6.59
CA LEU A 95 -4.87 4.26 -6.47
C LEU A 95 -5.49 4.51 -7.84
N SER A 96 -4.72 5.13 -8.73
CA SER A 96 -5.13 5.50 -10.07
C SER A 96 -5.53 4.28 -10.90
N LEU A 97 -4.75 3.21 -10.82
CA LEU A 97 -5.07 1.93 -11.45
C LEU A 97 -6.40 1.36 -10.96
N LEU A 98 -6.57 1.25 -9.64
CA LEU A 98 -7.81 0.73 -9.04
C LEU A 98 -9.02 1.61 -9.39
N LEU A 99 -8.83 2.92 -9.44
CA LEU A 99 -9.85 3.88 -9.81
C LEU A 99 -10.25 3.73 -11.29
N GLY A 100 -9.27 3.59 -12.19
CA GLY A 100 -9.48 3.34 -13.61
C GLY A 100 -10.32 2.09 -13.86
N VAL A 101 -9.98 0.96 -13.24
CA VAL A 101 -10.79 -0.27 -13.33
C VAL A 101 -12.20 -0.03 -12.79
N SER A 102 -12.33 0.73 -11.69
CA SER A 102 -13.64 1.02 -11.09
C SER A 102 -14.55 1.92 -11.93
N PHE A 103 -13.99 2.75 -12.82
CA PHE A 103 -14.76 3.62 -13.70
C PHE A 103 -15.46 2.89 -14.85
N VAL A 104 -14.95 1.73 -15.26
CA VAL A 104 -15.50 0.91 -16.34
C VAL A 104 -15.97 -0.42 -15.76
N ARG A 105 -15.08 -1.43 -15.67
CA ARG A 105 -15.44 -2.81 -15.34
C ARG A 105 -16.08 -2.93 -13.96
N GLY A 106 -15.62 -2.16 -12.97
CA GLY A 106 -16.26 -2.15 -11.65
C GLY A 106 -17.70 -1.64 -11.66
N THR A 107 -18.06 -0.76 -12.61
CA THR A 107 -19.45 -0.32 -12.79
C THR A 107 -20.31 -1.35 -13.54
N GLU A 108 -19.70 -2.14 -14.42
CA GLU A 108 -20.36 -3.23 -15.13
C GLU A 108 -20.65 -4.39 -14.19
N ASP A 109 -19.65 -4.86 -13.44
CA ASP A 109 -19.76 -5.96 -12.48
C ASP A 109 -20.77 -5.68 -11.35
N SER A 110 -20.97 -4.41 -11.01
CA SER A 110 -21.94 -3.99 -9.97
C SER A 110 -23.36 -3.76 -10.51
N GLY A 111 -23.59 -3.94 -11.82
CA GLY A 111 -24.88 -3.64 -12.48
C GLY A 111 -25.22 -2.15 -12.58
N MET A 112 -24.41 -1.26 -11.98
CA MET A 112 -24.64 0.19 -12.05
C MET A 112 -24.58 0.71 -13.48
N ALA A 113 -23.74 0.11 -14.32
CA ALA A 113 -23.62 0.47 -15.71
C ALA A 113 -24.92 0.20 -16.51
N GLU A 114 -25.72 -0.82 -16.14
CA GLU A 114 -27.03 -1.10 -16.74
C GLU A 114 -28.05 -0.02 -16.37
N LEU A 115 -28.10 0.38 -15.09
CA LEU A 115 -28.97 1.44 -14.61
C LEU A 115 -28.68 2.79 -15.30
N VAL A 116 -27.39 3.08 -15.52
CA VAL A 116 -26.97 4.29 -16.25
C VAL A 116 -27.35 4.20 -17.73
N GLN A 117 -27.24 3.03 -18.37
CA GLN A 117 -27.71 2.84 -19.75
C GLN A 117 -29.22 3.00 -19.88
N ALA A 118 -29.99 2.43 -18.94
CA ALA A 118 -31.44 2.57 -18.91
C ALA A 118 -31.89 4.04 -18.77
N SER A 119 -31.05 4.91 -18.19
CA SER A 119 -31.29 6.35 -18.10
C SER A 119 -31.05 7.14 -19.40
N GLY A 120 -30.70 6.46 -20.51
CA GLY A 120 -30.49 7.07 -21.82
C GLY A 120 -29.04 7.45 -22.15
N HIS A 121 -28.06 7.08 -21.31
CA HIS A 121 -26.63 7.29 -21.58
C HIS A 121 -26.05 6.08 -22.32
N ALA A 122 -25.70 6.26 -23.59
CA ALA A 122 -25.13 5.19 -24.40
C ALA A 122 -23.72 4.79 -23.91
N ALA A 123 -23.30 3.55 -24.20
CA ALA A 123 -21.98 3.04 -23.83
C ALA A 123 -20.80 3.96 -24.24
N PRO A 124 -20.77 4.59 -25.43
CA PRO A 124 -19.71 5.52 -25.81
C PRO A 124 -19.62 6.76 -24.91
N ASP A 125 -20.73 7.23 -24.35
CA ASP A 125 -20.77 8.41 -23.49
C ASP A 125 -20.23 8.09 -22.08
N ARG A 126 -20.39 6.85 -21.63
CA ARG A 126 -19.79 6.39 -20.37
C ARG A 126 -18.27 6.33 -20.46
N LEU A 127 -17.73 5.75 -21.54
CA LEU A 127 -16.28 5.66 -21.73
C LEU A 127 -15.64 7.05 -21.86
N ARG A 128 -16.32 7.99 -22.56
CA ARG A 128 -15.91 9.39 -22.59
C ARG A 128 -15.91 10.01 -21.18
N GLY A 129 -16.98 9.82 -20.42
CA GLY A 129 -17.06 10.27 -19.03
C GLY A 129 -15.98 9.68 -18.13
N ALA A 130 -15.59 8.42 -18.34
CA ALA A 130 -14.51 7.76 -17.61
C ALA A 130 -13.13 8.33 -17.98
N LEU A 131 -12.86 8.59 -19.26
CA LEU A 131 -11.63 9.24 -19.73
C LEU A 131 -11.50 10.67 -19.21
N GLU A 132 -12.58 11.45 -19.27
CA GLU A 132 -12.61 12.81 -18.73
C GLU A 132 -12.47 12.81 -17.20
N ALA A 133 -13.11 11.87 -16.49
CA ALA A 133 -12.94 11.71 -15.04
C ALA A 133 -11.50 11.32 -14.67
N ALA A 134 -10.86 10.46 -15.45
CA ALA A 134 -9.45 10.12 -15.28
C ALA A 134 -8.57 11.36 -15.42
N PHE A 135 -8.76 12.16 -16.47
CA PHE A 135 -8.03 13.40 -16.68
C PHE A 135 -8.22 14.40 -15.52
N VAL A 136 -9.47 14.67 -15.14
CA VAL A 136 -9.80 15.61 -14.05
C VAL A 136 -9.20 15.15 -12.72
N PHE A 137 -9.28 13.87 -12.40
CA PHE A 137 -8.69 13.31 -11.19
C PHE A 137 -7.17 13.45 -11.18
N SER A 138 -6.49 12.99 -12.24
CA SER A 138 -5.03 12.99 -12.31
C SER A 138 -4.44 14.39 -12.33
N VAL A 139 -5.00 15.30 -13.12
CA VAL A 139 -4.57 16.71 -13.14
C VAL A 139 -4.89 17.39 -11.81
N GLY A 140 -6.07 17.14 -11.24
CA GLY A 140 -6.45 17.68 -9.93
C GLY A 140 -5.48 17.27 -8.83
N LEU A 141 -5.00 16.03 -8.84
CA LEU A 141 -4.01 15.53 -7.90
C LEU A 141 -2.65 16.22 -8.09
N GLY A 142 -2.16 16.35 -9.33
CA GLY A 142 -0.90 17.06 -9.60
C GLY A 142 -0.97 18.55 -9.25
N VAL A 143 -2.11 19.20 -9.49
CA VAL A 143 -2.35 20.59 -9.06
C VAL A 143 -2.33 20.69 -7.53
N ALA A 144 -2.93 19.73 -6.81
CA ALA A 144 -2.89 19.72 -5.35
C ALA A 144 -1.45 19.61 -4.82
N VAL A 145 -0.62 18.73 -5.42
CA VAL A 145 0.81 18.59 -5.11
C VAL A 145 1.55 19.91 -5.36
N PHE A 146 1.34 20.53 -6.53
CA PHE A 146 1.94 21.82 -6.86
C PHE A 146 1.55 22.92 -5.87
N VAL A 147 0.26 23.01 -5.51
CA VAL A 147 -0.24 24.04 -4.58
C VAL A 147 0.35 23.84 -3.18
N ILE A 148 0.40 22.60 -2.67
CA ILE A 148 0.95 22.32 -1.33
C ILE A 148 2.42 22.73 -1.27
N LEU A 149 3.25 22.19 -2.17
CA LEU A 149 4.69 22.50 -2.18
C LEU A 149 4.96 23.95 -2.57
N GLY A 150 4.13 24.54 -3.43
CA GLY A 150 4.21 25.95 -3.81
C GLY A 150 3.81 26.92 -2.69
N LEU A 151 3.00 26.49 -1.72
CA LEU A 151 2.76 27.28 -0.50
C LEU A 151 3.95 27.18 0.46
N GLU A 152 4.61 26.03 0.52
CA GLU A 152 5.79 25.81 1.37
C GLU A 152 7.01 26.63 0.92
N THR A 153 7.09 27.06 -0.35
CA THR A 153 8.14 27.98 -0.83
C THR A 153 8.10 29.34 -0.14
N ILE A 154 6.99 29.70 0.53
CA ILE A 154 6.87 30.94 1.30
C ILE A 154 7.64 30.83 2.62
N SER A 155 7.71 29.62 3.19
CA SER A 155 8.35 29.35 4.49
C SER A 155 9.75 28.74 4.38
N ILE A 156 10.07 28.10 3.26
CA ILE A 156 11.31 27.34 3.07
C ILE A 156 12.00 27.83 1.79
N ASP A 157 13.10 28.57 1.96
CA ASP A 157 13.85 29.20 0.86
C ASP A 157 14.47 28.18 -0.12
N GLU A 158 14.72 26.95 0.34
CA GLU A 158 15.31 25.88 -0.48
C GLU A 158 14.30 25.24 -1.46
N LEU A 159 13.00 25.50 -1.31
CA LEU A 159 11.98 25.04 -2.25
C LEU A 159 11.82 26.03 -3.40
N THR A 160 11.76 25.52 -4.63
CA THR A 160 11.48 26.31 -5.82
C THR A 160 10.10 25.99 -6.38
N TRP A 161 9.40 27.00 -6.90
CA TRP A 161 8.12 26.80 -7.60
C TRP A 161 8.25 25.88 -8.82
N ARG A 162 9.44 25.86 -9.45
CA ARG A 162 9.75 25.00 -10.60
C ARG A 162 9.79 23.53 -10.20
N GLY A 163 10.48 23.20 -9.11
CA GLY A 163 10.51 21.83 -8.59
C GLY A 163 9.12 21.38 -8.11
N ALA A 164 8.35 22.28 -7.48
CA ALA A 164 6.97 22.00 -7.08
C ALA A 164 6.08 21.70 -8.30
N ALA A 165 6.21 22.49 -9.37
CA ALA A 165 5.46 22.28 -10.60
C ALA A 165 5.87 20.97 -11.27
N GLY A 166 7.17 20.66 -11.29
CA GLY A 166 7.66 19.42 -11.88
C GLY A 166 7.17 18.18 -11.14
N LEU A 167 7.22 18.17 -9.80
CA LEU A 167 6.67 17.06 -9.03
C LEU A 167 5.15 16.90 -9.23
N GLY A 168 4.42 18.02 -9.36
CA GLY A 168 3.01 18.02 -9.72
C GLY A 168 2.75 17.40 -11.10
N VAL A 169 3.56 17.73 -12.10
CA VAL A 169 3.48 17.18 -13.47
C VAL A 169 3.80 15.70 -13.50
N VAL A 170 4.88 15.24 -12.84
CA VAL A 170 5.19 13.81 -12.69
C VAL A 170 4.01 13.08 -12.05
N THR A 171 3.49 13.60 -10.93
CA THR A 171 2.40 12.94 -10.19
C THR A 171 1.13 12.84 -11.02
N ALA A 172 0.72 13.92 -11.70
CA ALA A 172 -0.42 13.90 -12.61
C ALA A 172 -0.22 12.91 -13.77
N SER A 173 0.99 12.87 -14.32
CA SER A 173 1.31 11.99 -15.46
C SER A 173 1.28 10.52 -15.06
N CYS A 174 1.92 10.15 -13.94
CA CYS A 174 1.86 8.80 -13.37
C CYS A 174 0.41 8.41 -13.05
N ALA A 175 -0.34 9.29 -12.38
CA ALA A 175 -1.74 9.05 -12.07
C ALA A 175 -2.56 8.79 -13.34
N LEU A 176 -2.33 9.58 -14.39
CA LEU A 176 -3.08 9.45 -15.64
C LEU A 176 -2.74 8.15 -16.36
N VAL A 177 -1.45 7.81 -16.49
CA VAL A 177 -1.02 6.55 -17.12
C VAL A 177 -1.62 5.34 -16.43
N PHE A 178 -1.58 5.28 -15.10
CA PHE A 178 -2.12 4.12 -14.39
C PHE A 178 -3.65 4.10 -14.38
N THR A 179 -4.33 5.26 -14.36
CA THR A 179 -5.78 5.31 -14.54
C THR A 179 -6.19 4.83 -15.93
N LEU A 180 -5.49 5.28 -16.97
CA LEU A 180 -5.71 4.83 -18.35
C LEU A 180 -5.37 3.35 -18.55
N THR A 181 -4.34 2.84 -17.86
CA THR A 181 -4.02 1.41 -17.82
C THR A 181 -5.17 0.61 -17.19
N GLY A 182 -5.72 1.09 -16.08
CA GLY A 182 -6.88 0.48 -15.44
C GLY A 182 -8.14 0.51 -16.32
N LEU A 183 -8.36 1.61 -17.06
CA LEU A 183 -9.44 1.70 -18.05
C LEU A 183 -9.22 0.69 -19.19
N LEU A 184 -8.01 0.63 -19.74
CA LEU A 184 -7.67 -0.29 -20.84
C LEU A 184 -7.88 -1.74 -20.42
N LEU A 185 -7.33 -2.13 -19.27
CA LEU A 185 -7.51 -3.49 -18.73
C LEU A 185 -8.96 -3.76 -18.35
N GLY A 186 -9.71 -2.76 -17.90
CA GLY A 186 -11.15 -2.87 -17.67
C GLY A 186 -11.95 -3.16 -18.95
N GLU A 187 -11.57 -2.56 -20.08
CA GLU A 187 -12.18 -2.86 -21.38
C GLU A 187 -11.75 -4.24 -21.92
N LEU A 188 -10.54 -4.70 -21.61
CA LEU A 188 -10.00 -5.96 -22.12
C LEU A 188 -10.38 -7.20 -21.29
N ALA A 189 -10.47 -7.07 -19.96
CA ALA A 189 -10.78 -8.16 -19.04
C ALA A 189 -12.30 -8.31 -18.83
N ASP A 190 -12.80 -9.53 -18.66
CA ASP A 190 -14.20 -9.83 -18.37
C ASP A 190 -14.61 -9.54 -16.93
N SER A 191 -13.66 -9.51 -15.98
CA SER A 191 -13.90 -9.20 -14.57
C SER A 191 -13.02 -8.06 -14.05
N ALA A 192 -13.52 -7.29 -13.08
CA ALA A 192 -12.72 -6.28 -12.40
C ALA A 192 -11.60 -6.91 -11.57
N GLY A 193 -11.71 -8.18 -11.20
CA GLY A 193 -10.66 -8.95 -10.54
C GLY A 193 -9.46 -9.16 -11.46
N LEU A 194 -9.69 -9.71 -12.65
CA LEU A 194 -8.69 -9.92 -13.70
C LEU A 194 -8.04 -8.61 -14.14
N ALA A 195 -8.83 -7.55 -14.34
CA ALA A 195 -8.30 -6.23 -14.71
C ALA A 195 -7.33 -5.68 -13.66
N LYS A 196 -7.65 -5.81 -12.37
CA LYS A 196 -6.77 -5.37 -11.27
C LYS A 196 -5.53 -6.22 -11.19
N SER A 197 -5.63 -7.56 -11.31
CA SER A 197 -4.47 -8.45 -11.20
C SER A 197 -3.45 -8.20 -12.31
N LEU A 198 -3.91 -8.07 -13.56
CA LEU A 198 -3.08 -7.66 -14.69
C LEU A 198 -2.49 -6.26 -14.48
N GLY A 199 -3.28 -5.33 -13.93
CA GLY A 199 -2.83 -3.97 -13.64
C GLY A 199 -1.69 -3.93 -12.60
N PHE A 200 -1.82 -4.73 -11.54
CA PHE A 200 -0.75 -4.87 -10.55
C PHE A 200 0.49 -5.55 -11.13
N ALA A 201 0.35 -6.47 -12.08
CA ALA A 201 1.48 -7.02 -12.81
C ALA A 201 2.20 -5.94 -13.65
N VAL A 202 1.46 -5.07 -14.35
CA VAL A 202 2.03 -3.93 -15.08
C VAL A 202 2.75 -2.97 -14.14
N LEU A 203 2.16 -2.65 -12.99
CA LEU A 203 2.78 -1.82 -11.97
C LEU A 203 4.07 -2.45 -11.42
N ALA A 204 4.06 -3.76 -11.14
CA ALA A 204 5.23 -4.49 -10.66
C ALA A 204 6.37 -4.49 -11.70
N VAL A 205 6.05 -4.68 -12.98
CA VAL A 205 7.02 -4.56 -14.08
C VAL A 205 7.58 -3.13 -14.17
N ALA A 206 6.73 -2.10 -14.08
CA ALA A 206 7.18 -0.72 -14.07
C ALA A 206 8.13 -0.43 -12.89
N PHE A 207 7.81 -0.94 -11.70
CA PHE A 207 8.66 -0.81 -10.52
C PHE A 207 9.98 -1.55 -10.69
N ALA A 208 9.96 -2.79 -11.20
CA ALA A 208 11.17 -3.56 -11.48
C ALA A 208 12.09 -2.85 -12.48
N LEU A 209 11.52 -2.27 -13.55
CA LEU A 209 12.29 -1.48 -14.52
C LEU A 209 12.92 -0.23 -13.86
N ARG A 210 12.19 0.48 -13.00
CA ARG A 210 12.72 1.61 -12.20
C ARG A 210 13.86 1.14 -11.29
N ALA A 211 13.66 0.05 -10.55
CA ALA A 211 14.66 -0.50 -9.64
C ALA A 211 15.95 -0.91 -10.36
N VAL A 212 15.83 -1.58 -11.52
CA VAL A 212 16.98 -1.95 -12.37
C VAL A 212 17.70 -0.70 -12.86
N ALA A 213 16.97 0.33 -13.30
CA ALA A 213 17.54 1.60 -13.73
C ALA A 213 18.33 2.29 -12.61
N ASN A 214 17.77 2.32 -11.40
CA ASN A 214 18.38 2.91 -10.21
C ASN A 214 19.67 2.20 -9.77
N VAL A 215 19.68 0.86 -9.83
CA VAL A 215 20.82 0.04 -9.38
C VAL A 215 21.93 0.01 -10.41
N HIS A 216 21.60 -0.17 -11.68
CA HIS A 216 22.58 -0.32 -12.76
C HIS A 216 22.94 0.99 -13.47
N GLY A 217 22.27 2.11 -13.15
CA GLY A 217 22.53 3.41 -13.75
C GLY A 217 22.14 3.49 -15.23
N VAL A 218 21.11 2.76 -15.65
CA VAL A 218 20.67 2.75 -17.06
C VAL A 218 19.56 3.78 -17.26
N ASP A 219 19.95 5.03 -17.53
CA ASP A 219 19.02 6.17 -17.64
C ASP A 219 17.89 5.97 -18.65
N ALA A 220 18.12 5.20 -19.72
CA ALA A 220 17.11 4.90 -20.72
C ALA A 220 15.87 4.19 -20.12
N LEU A 221 16.05 3.36 -19.08
CA LEU A 221 14.94 2.66 -18.44
C LEU A 221 14.05 3.60 -17.60
N HIS A 222 14.58 4.73 -17.11
CA HIS A 222 13.78 5.74 -16.41
C HIS A 222 12.70 6.35 -17.32
N TRP A 223 12.95 6.42 -18.63
CA TRP A 223 11.98 6.94 -19.59
C TRP A 223 10.89 5.94 -19.96
N VAL A 224 11.22 4.64 -19.95
CA VAL A 224 10.29 3.55 -20.29
C VAL A 224 9.32 3.26 -19.15
N SER A 225 9.79 3.32 -17.90
CA SER A 225 8.94 3.11 -16.74
C SER A 225 8.19 4.40 -16.39
N PRO A 226 6.84 4.40 -16.32
CA PRO A 226 6.09 5.55 -15.81
C PRO A 226 6.52 5.93 -14.38
N LEU A 227 6.92 4.96 -13.57
CA LEU A 227 7.45 5.24 -12.24
C LEU A 227 8.85 5.87 -12.30
N GLY A 228 9.64 5.62 -13.35
CA GLY A 228 10.95 6.25 -13.56
C GLY A 228 10.89 7.72 -13.98
N TRP A 229 9.70 8.24 -14.30
CA TRP A 229 9.52 9.63 -14.75
C TRP A 229 9.91 10.66 -13.68
N LEU A 230 9.84 10.29 -12.40
CA LEU A 230 10.37 11.09 -11.31
C LEU A 230 11.87 11.38 -11.47
N ASP A 231 12.66 10.36 -11.83
CA ASP A 231 14.11 10.52 -12.04
C ASP A 231 14.40 11.12 -13.42
N ALA A 232 13.53 10.92 -14.41
CA ALA A 232 13.66 11.49 -15.75
C ALA A 232 13.38 13.01 -15.79
N GLU A 233 12.39 13.50 -15.04
CA GLU A 233 12.14 14.94 -14.89
C GLU A 233 13.10 15.56 -13.87
N SER A 234 13.42 14.80 -12.81
CA SER A 234 14.33 15.19 -11.73
C SER A 234 13.96 16.54 -11.09
N PRO A 235 12.81 16.65 -10.41
CA PRO A 235 12.36 17.88 -9.75
C PRO A 235 13.35 18.36 -8.68
N TYR A 236 13.49 19.69 -8.52
CA TYR A 236 14.42 20.35 -7.57
C TYR A 236 15.91 20.06 -7.81
N THR A 237 16.25 19.46 -8.95
CA THR A 237 17.64 19.21 -9.37
C THR A 237 17.90 19.83 -10.74
N HIS A 238 17.42 19.20 -11.81
CA HIS A 238 17.59 19.68 -13.19
C HIS A 238 16.31 20.30 -13.75
N ASP A 239 15.14 20.02 -13.15
CA ASP A 239 13.83 20.54 -13.57
C ASP A 239 13.61 20.41 -15.09
N ARG A 240 13.71 19.19 -15.63
CA ARG A 240 13.59 18.90 -17.08
C ARG A 240 12.14 18.99 -17.54
N TRP A 241 11.57 20.19 -17.53
CA TRP A 241 10.16 20.48 -17.86
C TRP A 241 9.69 20.00 -19.24
N TRP A 242 10.62 19.86 -20.21
CA TRP A 242 10.31 19.30 -21.52
C TRP A 242 9.93 17.81 -21.45
N ALA A 243 10.34 17.08 -20.40
CA ALA A 243 9.96 15.69 -20.16
C ALA A 243 8.43 15.52 -20.05
N GLY A 244 7.74 16.53 -19.50
CA GLY A 244 6.29 16.56 -19.41
C GLY A 244 5.58 16.43 -20.77
N ALA A 245 6.21 16.91 -21.86
CA ALA A 245 5.66 16.74 -23.20
C ALA A 245 5.70 15.26 -23.65
N ILE A 246 6.75 14.52 -23.30
CA ILE A 246 6.86 13.09 -23.57
C ILE A 246 5.80 12.32 -22.78
N PHE A 247 5.62 12.66 -21.50
CA PHE A 247 4.61 12.03 -20.65
C PHE A 247 3.19 12.25 -21.21
N ALA A 248 2.91 13.48 -21.68
CA ALA A 248 1.66 13.81 -22.33
C ALA A 248 1.42 12.98 -23.61
N VAL A 249 2.44 12.81 -24.46
CA VAL A 249 2.35 11.96 -25.66
C VAL A 249 1.99 10.52 -25.28
N VAL A 250 2.65 9.94 -24.27
CA VAL A 250 2.35 8.58 -23.78
C VAL A 250 0.90 8.50 -23.28
N CYS A 251 0.42 9.48 -22.52
CA CYS A 251 -0.97 9.53 -22.04
C CYS A 251 -1.98 9.62 -23.21
N VAL A 252 -1.69 10.42 -24.24
CA VAL A 252 -2.55 10.55 -25.43
C VAL A 252 -2.62 9.23 -26.20
N VAL A 253 -1.48 8.57 -26.41
CA VAL A 253 -1.42 7.25 -27.08
C VAL A 253 -2.21 6.22 -26.29
N LEU A 254 -2.02 6.15 -24.96
CA LEU A 254 -2.73 5.20 -24.12
C LEU A 254 -4.24 5.48 -24.07
N GLY A 255 -4.65 6.75 -24.01
CA GLY A 255 -6.04 7.16 -24.12
C GLY A 255 -6.68 6.81 -25.48
N ALA A 256 -5.91 6.91 -26.56
CA ALA A 256 -6.34 6.45 -27.88
C ALA A 256 -6.53 4.92 -27.89
N CYS A 257 -5.62 4.15 -27.28
CA CYS A 257 -5.75 2.70 -27.13
C CYS A 257 -7.03 2.32 -26.36
N VAL A 258 -7.32 2.99 -25.23
CA VAL A 258 -8.57 2.79 -24.47
C VAL A 258 -9.79 3.03 -25.36
N ARG A 259 -9.80 4.12 -26.11
CA ARG A 259 -10.91 4.45 -27.01
C ARG A 259 -11.05 3.45 -28.15
N ILE A 260 -9.96 2.87 -28.65
CA ILE A 260 -9.99 1.82 -29.68
C ILE A 260 -10.54 0.51 -29.08
N ALA A 261 -10.07 0.11 -27.89
CA ALA A 261 -10.51 -1.10 -27.21
C ALA A 261 -12.03 -1.07 -26.89
N GLY A 262 -12.57 0.09 -26.51
CA GLY A 262 -14.00 0.24 -26.22
C GLY A 262 -14.90 0.46 -27.45
N ARG A 263 -14.36 0.53 -28.68
CA ARG A 263 -15.19 0.74 -29.89
C ARG A 263 -15.88 -0.57 -30.28
N GLY A 264 -17.21 -0.53 -30.32
CA GLY A 264 -18.02 -1.66 -30.80
C GLY A 264 -18.06 -2.85 -29.84
N ARG A 265 -17.66 -2.67 -28.58
CA ARG A 265 -17.76 -3.69 -27.53
C ARG A 265 -19.19 -3.75 -27.01
N ASP A 266 -19.78 -4.94 -27.05
CA ASP A 266 -21.08 -5.21 -26.43
C ASP A 266 -20.95 -5.21 -24.90
N TYR A 267 -22.06 -4.93 -24.22
CA TYR A 267 -22.10 -4.93 -22.76
C TYR A 267 -21.72 -6.29 -22.20
N GLY A 268 -20.78 -6.33 -21.24
CA GLY A 268 -20.28 -7.57 -20.65
C GLY A 268 -19.35 -8.40 -21.54
N ALA A 269 -19.21 -8.07 -22.83
CA ALA A 269 -18.23 -8.73 -23.70
C ALA A 269 -16.82 -8.24 -23.34
N ALA A 270 -15.84 -9.14 -23.37
CA ALA A 270 -14.43 -8.82 -23.20
C ALA A 270 -13.56 -9.81 -23.99
N PRO A 271 -12.41 -9.40 -24.54
CA PRO A 271 -11.50 -10.31 -25.23
C PRO A 271 -10.75 -11.26 -24.28
N LEU A 272 -10.35 -10.79 -23.10
CA LEU A 272 -9.65 -11.59 -22.09
C LEU A 272 -10.66 -12.13 -21.09
N HIS A 273 -10.76 -13.45 -21.02
CA HIS A 273 -11.64 -14.14 -20.10
C HIS A 273 -10.87 -14.70 -18.92
N GLU A 274 -11.36 -14.45 -17.72
CA GLU A 274 -11.00 -15.21 -16.54
C GLU A 274 -11.49 -16.65 -16.73
N ARG A 275 -10.67 -17.63 -16.34
CA ARG A 275 -11.11 -19.03 -16.40
C ARG A 275 -12.22 -19.23 -15.36
N SER A 276 -13.47 -19.13 -15.82
CA SER A 276 -14.67 -19.27 -15.00
C SER A 276 -14.94 -20.70 -14.56
N ALA A 277 -14.31 -21.69 -15.23
CA ALA A 277 -14.34 -23.09 -14.85
C ALA A 277 -12.96 -23.72 -15.04
N SER A 278 -12.64 -24.69 -14.19
CA SER A 278 -11.49 -25.57 -14.35
C SER A 278 -11.99 -27.02 -14.41
N ASP A 279 -11.55 -27.76 -15.42
CA ASP A 279 -11.77 -29.20 -15.52
C ASP A 279 -10.84 -30.01 -14.59
N ASP A 280 -9.90 -29.31 -13.93
CA ASP A 280 -9.02 -29.95 -12.95
C ASP A 280 -9.86 -30.51 -11.80
N ARG A 281 -9.79 -31.83 -11.64
CA ARG A 281 -10.38 -32.52 -10.49
C ARG A 281 -9.61 -32.16 -9.22
N LEU A 282 -9.99 -31.04 -8.61
CA LEU A 282 -9.50 -30.65 -7.30
C LEU A 282 -9.95 -31.70 -6.28
N ARG A 283 -9.00 -32.50 -5.78
CA ARG A 283 -9.24 -33.52 -4.74
C ARG A 283 -9.44 -32.85 -3.38
N VAL A 284 -10.49 -32.04 -3.24
CA VAL A 284 -10.83 -31.30 -2.03
C VAL A 284 -11.75 -32.16 -1.17
N ARG A 285 -11.31 -32.49 0.05
CA ARG A 285 -12.07 -33.29 1.02
C ARG A 285 -12.60 -32.46 2.19
N THR A 286 -12.04 -31.28 2.41
CA THR A 286 -12.41 -30.40 3.54
C THR A 286 -12.51 -28.95 3.10
N VAL A 287 -13.29 -28.14 3.82
CA VAL A 287 -13.41 -26.69 3.60
C VAL A 287 -12.04 -26.00 3.74
N ALA A 288 -11.21 -26.43 4.69
CA ALA A 288 -9.86 -25.91 4.84
C ALA A 288 -8.98 -26.15 3.61
N GLN A 289 -9.08 -27.32 2.97
CA GLN A 289 -8.38 -27.57 1.71
C GLN A 289 -8.89 -26.67 0.60
N LEU A 290 -10.20 -26.46 0.50
CA LEU A 290 -10.77 -25.56 -0.51
C LEU A 290 -10.23 -24.14 -0.34
N VAL A 291 -10.35 -23.59 0.87
CA VAL A 291 -9.90 -22.24 1.18
C VAL A 291 -8.39 -22.11 0.93
N TRP A 292 -7.58 -23.12 1.27
CA TRP A 292 -6.15 -23.09 0.96
C TRP A 292 -5.87 -23.01 -0.55
N HIS A 293 -6.60 -23.75 -1.38
CA HIS A 293 -6.41 -23.69 -2.84
C HIS A 293 -6.76 -22.31 -3.42
N LEU A 294 -7.78 -21.65 -2.87
CA LEU A 294 -8.17 -20.30 -3.25
C LEU A 294 -7.17 -19.25 -2.74
N GLU A 295 -6.65 -19.42 -1.52
CA GLU A 295 -5.84 -18.41 -0.84
C GLU A 295 -4.32 -18.55 -1.03
N ARG A 296 -3.83 -19.69 -1.53
CA ARG A 296 -2.40 -19.93 -1.75
C ARG A 296 -1.74 -18.87 -2.63
N GLY A 297 -2.45 -18.39 -3.66
CA GLY A 297 -1.94 -17.35 -4.56
C GLY A 297 -1.70 -16.03 -3.80
N ARG A 298 -2.67 -15.63 -2.97
CA ARG A 298 -2.54 -14.46 -2.10
C ARG A 298 -1.42 -14.66 -1.08
N TRP A 299 -1.31 -15.83 -0.47
CA TRP A 299 -0.24 -16.12 0.48
C TRP A 299 1.16 -16.02 -0.16
N VAL A 300 1.37 -16.57 -1.37
CA VAL A 300 2.65 -16.46 -2.09
C VAL A 300 3.01 -15.00 -2.38
N VAL A 301 2.06 -14.21 -2.90
CA VAL A 301 2.29 -12.79 -3.22
C VAL A 301 2.65 -12.01 -1.96
N TRP A 302 1.86 -12.16 -0.89
CA TRP A 302 2.13 -11.45 0.35
C TRP A 302 3.44 -11.92 1.01
N THR A 303 3.79 -13.20 0.90
CA THR A 303 5.07 -13.70 1.39
C THR A 303 6.21 -13.02 0.65
N ALA A 304 6.13 -12.94 -0.69
CA ALA A 304 7.12 -12.22 -1.48
C ALA A 304 7.25 -10.74 -1.07
N ILE A 305 6.14 -10.03 -0.82
CA ILE A 305 6.16 -8.63 -0.38
C ILE A 305 6.82 -8.50 1.00
N VAL A 306 6.39 -9.31 1.98
CA VAL A 306 6.93 -9.28 3.35
C VAL A 306 8.42 -9.65 3.35
N THR A 307 8.82 -10.66 2.58
CA THR A 307 10.22 -11.06 2.40
C THR A 307 11.06 -9.96 1.76
N ALA A 308 10.55 -9.27 0.73
CA ALA A 308 11.24 -8.15 0.11
C ALA A 308 11.45 -6.99 1.09
N VAL A 309 10.45 -6.66 1.91
CA VAL A 309 10.56 -5.63 2.95
C VAL A 309 11.56 -6.04 4.03
N ALA A 310 11.52 -7.29 4.49
CA ALA A 310 12.48 -7.80 5.46
C ALA A 310 13.93 -7.76 4.92
N ALA A 311 14.13 -8.16 3.66
CA ALA A 311 15.41 -8.05 2.98
C ALA A 311 15.87 -6.60 2.83
N LEU A 312 14.95 -5.66 2.55
CA LEU A 312 15.25 -4.24 2.47
C LEU A 312 15.77 -3.72 3.82
N PHE A 313 15.05 -3.96 4.92
CA PHE A 313 15.48 -3.55 6.25
C PHE A 313 16.80 -4.22 6.68
N GLY A 314 16.95 -5.51 6.39
CA GLY A 314 18.22 -6.21 6.62
C GLY A 314 19.37 -5.60 5.84
N GLY A 315 19.15 -5.20 4.58
CA GLY A 315 20.15 -4.53 3.74
C GLY A 315 20.48 -3.11 4.20
N MET A 316 19.56 -2.43 4.89
CA MET A 316 19.81 -1.09 5.44
C MET A 316 20.61 -1.11 6.75
N SER A 317 20.66 -2.24 7.46
CA SER A 317 21.26 -2.37 8.80
C SER A 317 22.68 -1.82 8.88
N GLY A 318 23.58 -2.22 7.97
CA GLY A 318 24.99 -1.78 7.98
C GLY A 318 25.13 -0.27 7.88
N SER A 319 24.54 0.34 6.84
CA SER A 319 24.63 1.80 6.63
C SER A 319 24.03 2.65 7.76
N LEU A 320 23.00 2.14 8.43
CA LEU A 320 22.34 2.82 9.55
C LEU A 320 23.15 2.68 10.83
N LEU A 321 23.72 1.50 11.09
CA LEU A 321 24.63 1.30 12.22
C LEU A 321 25.93 2.09 12.02
N ASP A 322 26.46 2.19 10.81
CA ASP A 322 27.61 3.04 10.46
C ASP A 322 27.29 4.53 10.69
N PHE A 323 26.12 4.99 10.23
CA PHE A 323 25.65 6.37 10.46
C PHE A 323 25.53 6.71 11.95
N LEU A 324 25.15 5.73 12.76
CA LEU A 324 24.94 5.89 14.21
C LEU A 324 26.21 5.63 15.03
N THR A 325 27.27 5.08 14.46
CA THR A 325 28.58 4.87 15.09
C THR A 325 29.55 6.02 14.80
N ASP A 326 29.35 6.77 13.70
CA ASP A 326 30.07 8.03 13.46
C ASP A 326 29.83 9.07 14.56
N ASP A 327 30.82 9.93 14.82
CA ASP A 327 30.93 10.84 15.97
C ASP A 327 30.02 12.09 15.87
N THR A 328 28.81 11.90 15.36
CA THR A 328 27.81 12.95 15.13
C THR A 328 27.11 13.34 16.43
N SER A 329 26.64 14.60 16.51
CA SER A 329 25.88 15.10 17.67
C SER A 329 24.61 14.31 17.95
N THR A 330 23.97 13.78 16.91
CA THR A 330 22.76 12.94 17.03
C THR A 330 23.12 11.56 17.57
N ALA A 331 24.19 10.93 17.09
CA ALA A 331 24.66 9.65 17.62
C ALA A 331 25.09 9.75 19.09
N LYS A 332 25.77 10.84 19.48
CA LYS A 332 26.17 11.09 20.89
C LYS A 332 24.97 11.25 21.82
N LEU A 333 24.01 12.11 21.46
CA LEU A 333 22.77 12.29 22.22
C LEU A 333 21.97 10.99 22.32
N MET A 334 21.90 10.21 21.24
CA MET A 334 21.15 8.97 21.26
C MET A 334 21.85 7.89 22.09
N ARG A 335 23.19 7.76 22.01
CA ARG A 335 23.97 6.85 22.88
C ARG A 335 23.85 7.22 24.36
N GLU A 336 23.83 8.51 24.69
CA GLU A 336 23.62 8.97 26.07
C GLU A 336 22.22 8.60 26.61
N LEU A 337 21.20 8.55 25.73
CA LEU A 337 19.82 8.24 26.11
C LEU A 337 19.50 6.74 26.13
N THR A 338 20.07 5.94 25.23
CA THR A 338 19.70 4.52 25.04
C THR A 338 20.82 3.52 25.36
N GLY A 339 22.05 3.99 25.63
CA GLY A 339 23.23 3.12 25.74
C GLY A 339 23.72 2.61 24.38
N GLU A 340 24.89 1.95 24.34
CA GLU A 340 25.54 1.49 23.09
C GLU A 340 24.73 0.42 22.36
N ASP A 341 24.15 -0.56 23.07
CA ASP A 341 23.33 -1.64 22.49
C ASP A 341 21.89 -1.22 22.14
N GLY A 342 21.40 -0.12 22.73
CA GLY A 342 19.99 0.30 22.61
C GLY A 342 19.61 0.82 21.21
N LEU A 343 20.59 1.31 20.45
CA LEU A 343 20.39 1.87 19.11
C LEU A 343 20.12 0.80 18.05
N GLU A 344 20.97 -0.23 18.01
CA GLU A 344 20.79 -1.39 17.14
C GLU A 344 19.46 -2.09 17.46
N ALA A 345 19.20 -2.26 18.75
CA ALA A 345 17.98 -2.83 19.26
C ALA A 345 16.72 -2.03 18.84
N SER A 346 16.78 -0.70 18.89
CA SER A 346 15.69 0.18 18.45
C SER A 346 15.42 0.04 16.95
N PHE A 347 16.47 -0.03 16.13
CA PHE A 347 16.34 -0.23 14.69
C PHE A 347 15.69 -1.58 14.35
N PHE A 348 16.15 -2.68 14.96
CA PHE A 348 15.57 -4.00 14.72
C PHE A 348 14.16 -4.14 15.29
N SER A 349 13.87 -3.50 16.42
CA SER A 349 12.52 -3.39 16.96
C SER A 349 11.58 -2.68 15.98
N PHE A 350 12.00 -1.54 15.45
CA PHE A 350 11.25 -0.79 14.44
C PHE A 350 10.99 -1.62 13.16
N ALA A 351 12.02 -2.28 12.64
CA ALA A 351 11.88 -3.18 11.49
C ALA A 351 10.90 -4.32 11.78
N GLY A 352 10.98 -4.93 12.97
CA GLY A 352 10.08 -5.98 13.42
C GLY A 352 8.62 -5.52 13.45
N VAL A 353 8.34 -4.37 14.07
CA VAL A 353 6.99 -3.78 14.14
C VAL A 353 6.43 -3.54 12.73
N LEU A 354 7.22 -2.99 11.82
CA LEU A 354 6.80 -2.74 10.43
C LEU A 354 6.45 -4.02 9.67
N ILE A 355 7.29 -5.06 9.78
CA ILE A 355 7.02 -6.36 9.16
C ILE A 355 5.75 -6.97 9.75
N ALA A 356 5.56 -6.89 11.06
CA ALA A 356 4.39 -7.45 11.73
C ALA A 356 3.09 -6.69 11.44
N MET A 357 3.14 -5.37 11.24
CA MET A 357 2.01 -4.59 10.71
C MET A 357 1.64 -5.04 9.30
N LEU A 358 2.64 -5.27 8.44
CA LEU A 358 2.41 -5.75 7.07
C LEU A 358 1.81 -7.16 7.04
N VAL A 359 2.29 -8.07 7.89
CA VAL A 359 1.71 -9.41 8.05
C VAL A 359 0.29 -9.34 8.63
N SER A 360 0.03 -8.39 9.54
CA SER A 360 -1.31 -8.14 10.06
C SER A 360 -2.29 -7.70 8.97
N CYS A 361 -1.86 -6.92 7.97
CA CYS A 361 -2.68 -6.62 6.78
C CYS A 361 -3.09 -7.89 6.03
N TYR A 362 -2.15 -8.83 5.79
CA TYR A 362 -2.47 -10.12 5.18
C TYR A 362 -3.50 -10.91 6.00
N ALA A 363 -3.32 -10.96 7.32
CA ALA A 363 -4.22 -11.69 8.21
C ALA A 363 -5.64 -11.11 8.18
N VAL A 364 -5.76 -9.78 8.31
CA VAL A 364 -7.04 -9.06 8.24
C VAL A 364 -7.72 -9.29 6.90
N ILE A 365 -7.01 -9.09 5.78
CA ILE A 365 -7.57 -9.32 4.43
C ILE A 365 -8.08 -10.76 4.28
N THR A 366 -7.33 -11.73 4.82
CA THR A 366 -7.69 -13.14 4.73
C THR A 366 -8.95 -13.50 5.49
N VAL A 367 -9.13 -12.92 6.67
CA VAL A 367 -10.35 -13.12 7.46
C VAL A 367 -11.53 -12.36 6.86
N LEU A 368 -11.32 -11.11 6.42
CA LEU A 368 -12.35 -10.27 5.79
C LEU A 368 -12.90 -10.87 4.49
N ALA A 369 -12.11 -11.70 3.80
CA ALA A 369 -12.55 -12.39 2.61
C ALA A 369 -13.73 -13.37 2.88
N ASP A 370 -14.00 -13.75 4.14
CA ASP A 370 -15.25 -14.48 4.49
C ASP A 370 -16.48 -13.61 4.29
N GLY A 371 -16.39 -12.34 4.71
CA GLY A 371 -17.47 -11.38 4.55
C GLY A 371 -17.71 -10.98 3.09
N THR A 372 -16.67 -11.02 2.25
CA THR A 372 -16.83 -10.82 0.80
C THR A 372 -17.51 -12.03 0.18
N ALA A 373 -17.04 -13.24 0.47
CA ALA A 373 -17.64 -14.47 -0.03
C ALA A 373 -19.11 -14.63 0.39
N GLU A 374 -19.46 -14.17 1.59
CA GLU A 374 -20.84 -14.10 2.04
C GLU A 374 -21.66 -13.09 1.23
N GLY A 375 -21.11 -11.90 0.96
CA GLY A 375 -21.77 -10.91 0.11
C GLY A 375 -21.97 -11.38 -1.32
N ASP A 376 -21.06 -12.21 -1.83
CA ASP A 376 -21.09 -12.78 -3.17
C ASP A 376 -21.98 -14.03 -3.26
N GLY A 377 -22.58 -14.49 -2.15
CA GLY A 377 -23.46 -15.68 -2.10
C GLY A 377 -22.74 -17.03 -2.08
N THR A 378 -21.43 -17.07 -2.34
CA THR A 378 -20.63 -18.31 -2.41
C THR A 378 -20.59 -19.12 -1.10
N ILE A 379 -20.82 -18.47 0.05
CA ILE A 379 -20.94 -19.18 1.33
C ILE A 379 -22.18 -20.06 1.36
N ASP A 380 -23.28 -19.67 0.72
CA ASP A 380 -24.51 -20.47 0.68
C ASP A 380 -24.32 -21.75 -0.14
N ASP A 381 -23.55 -21.68 -1.23
CA ASP A 381 -23.17 -22.85 -2.01
C ASP A 381 -22.40 -23.87 -1.15
N LEU A 382 -21.50 -23.40 -0.28
CA LEU A 382 -20.77 -24.26 0.66
C LEU A 382 -21.69 -24.87 1.72
N LEU A 383 -22.64 -24.10 2.23
CA LEU A 383 -23.59 -24.57 3.24
C LEU A 383 -24.59 -25.58 2.65
N ALA A 384 -24.98 -25.42 1.37
CA ALA A 384 -25.81 -26.36 0.64
C ALA A 384 -25.16 -27.75 0.50
N CYS A 385 -23.82 -27.83 0.53
CA CYS A 385 -23.08 -29.09 0.60
C CYS A 385 -23.10 -29.77 2.00
N GLY A 386 -23.88 -29.26 2.96
CA GLY A 386 -23.98 -29.81 4.32
C GLY A 386 -22.84 -29.42 5.26
N THR A 387 -22.07 -28.37 4.93
CA THR A 387 -21.01 -27.87 5.80
C THR A 387 -21.58 -27.04 6.95
N SER A 388 -20.90 -27.02 8.10
CA SER A 388 -21.35 -26.21 9.24
C SER A 388 -21.09 -24.72 8.99
N ARG A 389 -21.96 -23.85 9.51
CA ARG A 389 -21.81 -22.38 9.44
C ARG A 389 -20.47 -21.85 9.99
N ARG A 390 -19.86 -22.59 10.93
CA ARG A 390 -18.56 -22.26 11.53
C ARG A 390 -17.39 -22.58 10.61
N SER A 391 -17.54 -23.55 9.71
CA SER A 391 -16.43 -24.14 8.96
C SER A 391 -15.71 -23.16 8.03
N PRO A 392 -16.39 -22.28 7.26
CA PRO A 392 -15.73 -21.31 6.38
C PRO A 392 -14.85 -20.31 7.15
N LEU A 393 -15.40 -19.70 8.20
CA LEU A 393 -14.66 -18.73 9.02
C LEU A 393 -13.49 -19.39 9.75
N LEU A 394 -13.69 -20.59 10.32
CA LEU A 394 -12.63 -21.33 11.00
C LEU A 394 -11.50 -21.73 10.02
N ALA A 395 -11.85 -22.17 8.81
CA ALA A 395 -10.87 -22.49 7.77
C ALA A 395 -10.01 -21.26 7.39
N ARG A 396 -10.64 -20.11 7.15
CA ARG A 396 -9.93 -18.86 6.84
C ARG A 396 -9.08 -18.37 8.01
N LEU A 397 -9.59 -18.49 9.24
CA LEU A 397 -8.83 -18.15 10.44
C LEU A 397 -7.57 -19.02 10.56
N LEU A 398 -7.67 -20.34 10.37
CA LEU A 398 -6.51 -21.24 10.40
C LEU A 398 -5.48 -20.90 9.31
N ILE A 399 -5.94 -20.55 8.11
CA ILE A 399 -5.05 -20.16 6.99
C ILE A 399 -4.43 -18.79 7.23
N ALA A 400 -5.15 -17.83 7.81
CA ALA A 400 -4.61 -16.54 8.21
C ALA A 400 -3.51 -16.72 9.26
N LEU A 401 -3.74 -17.56 10.27
CA LEU A 401 -2.78 -17.85 11.34
C LEU A 401 -1.54 -18.57 10.83
N GLY A 402 -1.73 -19.71 10.16
CA GLY A 402 -0.63 -20.50 9.61
C GLY A 402 0.17 -19.72 8.57
N GLY A 403 -0.53 -18.97 7.71
CA GLY A 403 0.10 -18.12 6.71
C GLY A 403 0.93 -16.99 7.34
N SER A 404 0.38 -16.29 8.34
CA SER A 404 1.07 -15.20 9.03
C SER A 404 2.30 -15.68 9.80
N LEU A 405 2.19 -16.81 10.52
CA LEU A 405 3.31 -17.41 11.24
C LEU A 405 4.42 -17.83 10.27
N ALA A 406 4.07 -18.50 9.17
CA ALA A 406 5.04 -18.88 8.15
C ALA A 406 5.74 -17.65 7.55
N MET A 407 5.01 -16.58 7.27
CA MET A 407 5.58 -15.33 6.76
C MET A 407 6.52 -14.67 7.77
N MET A 408 6.19 -14.69 9.06
CA MET A 408 7.06 -14.15 10.10
C MET A 408 8.37 -14.93 10.22
N VAL A 409 8.32 -16.26 10.10
CA VAL A 409 9.51 -17.12 10.06
C VAL A 409 10.36 -16.81 8.83
N VAL A 410 9.75 -16.71 7.64
CA VAL A 410 10.47 -16.38 6.41
C VAL A 410 11.08 -14.97 6.49
N ALA A 411 10.33 -13.98 6.99
CA ALA A 411 10.79 -12.60 7.15
C ALA A 411 11.96 -12.50 8.14
N GLY A 412 11.84 -13.14 9.31
CA GLY A 412 12.92 -13.19 10.30
C GLY A 412 14.16 -13.86 9.74
N GLY A 413 14.01 -15.02 9.09
CA GLY A 413 15.12 -15.76 8.48
C GLY A 413 15.83 -14.97 7.38
N VAL A 414 15.08 -14.40 6.43
CA VAL A 414 15.67 -13.62 5.33
C VAL A 414 16.29 -12.32 5.84
N GLY A 415 15.62 -11.59 6.73
CA GLY A 415 16.17 -10.36 7.29
C GLY A 415 17.44 -10.60 8.10
N THR A 416 17.55 -11.71 8.84
CA THR A 416 18.81 -12.13 9.49
C THR A 416 19.89 -12.49 8.48
N LEU A 417 19.57 -13.28 7.45
CA LEU A 417 20.56 -13.65 6.41
C LEU A 417 21.12 -12.43 5.69
N VAL A 418 20.28 -11.44 5.37
CA VAL A 418 20.73 -10.20 4.74
C VAL A 418 21.51 -9.35 5.74
N THR A 419 21.05 -9.21 6.99
CA THR A 419 21.79 -8.47 8.04
C THR A 419 23.19 -9.05 8.26
N LEU A 420 23.34 -10.38 8.27
CA LEU A 420 24.65 -11.07 8.36
C LEU A 420 25.61 -10.71 7.21
N SER A 421 25.08 -10.31 6.05
CA SER A 421 25.91 -9.85 4.92
C SER A 421 26.39 -8.41 5.08
N GLN A 422 25.78 -7.64 6.00
CA GLN A 422 26.08 -6.24 6.23
C GLN A 422 26.90 -6.02 7.52
N VAL A 423 26.62 -6.79 8.58
CA VAL A 423 27.20 -6.57 9.92
C VAL A 423 27.65 -7.91 10.52
N SER A 424 28.75 -7.89 11.29
CA SER A 424 29.37 -9.07 11.89
C SER A 424 28.73 -9.54 13.20
N HIS A 425 27.96 -8.70 13.88
CA HIS A 425 27.31 -8.98 15.18
C HIS A 425 25.85 -8.52 15.18
N GLY A 426 25.01 -9.09 16.05
CA GLY A 426 23.62 -8.67 16.31
C GLY A 426 22.53 -9.17 15.35
N ALA A 427 22.90 -9.78 14.22
CA ALA A 427 21.95 -10.33 13.25
C ALA A 427 21.11 -11.50 13.78
N ASP A 428 21.61 -12.24 14.76
CA ASP A 428 20.88 -13.29 15.49
C ASP A 428 19.69 -12.72 16.27
N ARG A 429 19.82 -11.50 16.78
CA ARG A 429 18.76 -10.79 17.51
C ARG A 429 17.62 -10.38 16.58
N TYR A 430 17.86 -10.15 15.29
CA TYR A 430 16.82 -9.76 14.33
C TYR A 430 15.63 -10.74 14.30
N VAL A 431 15.89 -12.05 14.31
CA VAL A 431 14.82 -13.07 14.38
C VAL A 431 14.01 -12.91 15.66
N ALA A 432 14.65 -12.62 16.79
CA ALA A 432 13.97 -12.44 18.07
C ALA A 432 13.04 -11.22 18.05
N TYR A 433 13.46 -10.09 17.47
CA TYR A 433 12.62 -8.90 17.29
C TYR A 433 11.40 -9.19 16.41
N VAL A 434 11.59 -9.92 15.31
CA VAL A 434 10.49 -10.29 14.41
C VAL A 434 9.54 -11.29 15.06
N ALA A 435 10.06 -12.35 15.70
CA ALA A 435 9.28 -13.37 16.40
C ALA A 435 8.52 -12.79 17.60
N GLY A 436 9.12 -11.77 18.24
CA GLY A 436 8.52 -11.00 19.32
C GLY A 436 7.13 -10.47 19.00
N GLN A 437 6.92 -10.05 17.76
CA GLN A 437 5.69 -9.39 17.30
C GLN A 437 4.53 -10.35 17.04
N VAL A 438 4.77 -11.67 17.05
CA VAL A 438 3.75 -12.69 16.75
C VAL A 438 2.47 -12.53 17.59
N PRO A 439 2.51 -12.28 18.92
CA PRO A 439 1.30 -12.10 19.72
C PRO A 439 0.41 -10.95 19.24
N ALA A 440 0.99 -9.85 18.75
CA ALA A 440 0.22 -8.72 18.22
C ALA A 440 -0.52 -9.11 16.92
N VAL A 441 0.16 -9.84 16.02
CA VAL A 441 -0.45 -10.35 14.78
C VAL A 441 -1.60 -11.31 15.10
N LEU A 442 -1.43 -12.19 16.09
CA LEU A 442 -2.49 -13.08 16.56
C LEU A 442 -3.69 -12.28 17.08
N ALA A 443 -3.47 -11.30 17.94
CA ALA A 443 -4.53 -10.47 18.51
C ALA A 443 -5.34 -9.75 17.40
N VAL A 444 -4.67 -9.12 16.44
CA VAL A 444 -5.32 -8.48 15.29
C VAL A 444 -6.15 -9.49 14.47
N THR A 445 -5.61 -10.68 14.23
CA THR A 445 -6.31 -11.74 13.49
C THR A 445 -7.59 -12.19 14.22
N GLY A 446 -7.52 -12.35 15.55
CA GLY A 446 -8.67 -12.69 16.39
C GLY A 446 -9.74 -11.60 16.38
N ILE A 447 -9.34 -10.33 16.47
CA ILE A 447 -10.26 -9.18 16.38
C ILE A 447 -10.95 -9.15 15.02
N ALA A 448 -10.23 -9.38 13.92
CA ALA A 448 -10.83 -9.46 12.58
C ALA A 448 -11.87 -10.58 12.49
N ALA A 449 -11.59 -11.75 13.10
CA ALA A 449 -12.52 -12.87 13.14
C ALA A 449 -13.77 -12.58 13.97
N LEU A 450 -13.62 -11.84 15.07
CA LEU A 450 -14.75 -11.36 15.87
C LEU A 450 -15.65 -10.42 15.06
N VAL A 451 -15.06 -9.41 14.42
CA VAL A 451 -15.81 -8.41 13.65
C VAL A 451 -16.64 -9.06 12.55
N ILE A 452 -16.04 -9.94 11.75
CA ILE A 452 -16.74 -10.66 10.68
C ILE A 452 -17.69 -11.75 11.20
N GLY A 453 -17.33 -12.37 12.32
CA GLY A 453 -18.19 -13.32 13.03
C GLY A 453 -19.48 -12.68 13.50
N VAL A 454 -19.44 -11.40 13.93
CA VAL A 454 -20.62 -10.63 14.32
C VAL A 454 -21.40 -10.13 13.11
N HIS A 455 -20.76 -9.41 12.17
CA HIS A 455 -21.46 -8.83 11.03
C HIS A 455 -20.53 -8.51 9.84
N ARG A 456 -20.86 -8.97 8.63
CA ARG A 456 -20.00 -8.77 7.43
C ARG A 456 -19.72 -7.30 7.11
N ARG A 457 -20.74 -6.43 7.25
CA ARG A 457 -20.63 -4.97 6.98
C ARG A 457 -19.67 -4.23 7.91
N TRP A 458 -19.26 -4.83 9.02
CA TRP A 458 -18.33 -4.23 9.97
C TRP A 458 -16.86 -4.45 9.58
N GLY A 459 -16.59 -5.10 8.45
CA GLY A 459 -15.22 -5.32 7.96
C GLY A 459 -14.27 -4.11 8.05
N PRO A 460 -14.70 -2.86 7.76
CA PRO A 460 -13.85 -1.68 7.94
C PRO A 460 -13.35 -1.47 9.38
N ILE A 461 -14.12 -1.88 10.39
CA ILE A 461 -13.77 -1.75 11.82
C ILE A 461 -12.58 -2.65 12.17
N ALA A 462 -12.41 -3.79 11.48
CA ALA A 462 -11.28 -4.70 11.71
C ALA A 462 -9.91 -4.07 11.40
N TRP A 463 -9.87 -2.96 10.66
CA TRP A 463 -8.65 -2.21 10.36
C TRP A 463 -8.24 -1.23 11.46
N LEU A 464 -9.14 -0.89 12.39
CA LEU A 464 -8.86 0.08 13.46
C LEU A 464 -7.63 -0.30 14.30
N PRO A 465 -7.44 -1.56 14.75
CA PRO A 465 -6.28 -1.91 15.56
C PRO A 465 -4.95 -1.69 14.84
N VAL A 466 -4.90 -2.01 13.54
CA VAL A 466 -3.70 -1.83 12.71
C VAL A 466 -3.45 -0.35 12.45
N ALA A 467 -4.49 0.39 12.02
CA ALA A 467 -4.38 1.82 11.71
C ALA A 467 -4.05 2.66 12.96
N ALA A 468 -4.72 2.41 14.09
CA ALA A 468 -4.46 3.10 15.34
C ALA A 468 -3.04 2.81 15.84
N SER A 469 -2.61 1.55 15.80
CA SER A 469 -1.24 1.20 16.21
C SER A 469 -0.19 1.83 15.31
N ALA A 470 -0.40 1.88 13.99
CA ALA A 470 0.50 2.57 13.08
C ALA A 470 0.60 4.06 13.44
N VAL A 471 -0.53 4.75 13.60
CA VAL A 471 -0.54 6.18 13.99
C VAL A 471 0.17 6.39 15.33
N LEU A 472 -0.04 5.53 16.31
CA LEU A 472 0.59 5.67 17.63
C LEU A 472 2.10 5.39 17.59
N VAL A 473 2.54 4.38 16.83
CA VAL A 473 3.96 4.06 16.69
C VAL A 473 4.72 5.17 15.96
N PHE A 474 4.16 5.73 14.88
CA PHE A 474 4.85 6.75 14.08
C PHE A 474 4.67 8.17 14.62
N MET A 475 3.51 8.46 15.20
CA MET A 475 3.08 9.82 15.51
C MET A 475 2.76 10.03 16.99
N GLY A 476 2.77 8.98 17.82
CA GLY A 476 2.33 9.07 19.22
C GLY A 476 3.14 10.06 20.04
N SER A 477 4.46 10.04 19.89
CA SER A 477 5.38 10.99 20.54
C SER A 477 5.19 12.41 19.99
N VAL A 478 5.07 12.56 18.67
CA VAL A 478 4.88 13.84 17.98
C VAL A 478 3.55 14.51 18.38
N LEU A 479 2.48 13.72 18.47
CA LEU A 479 1.15 14.17 18.88
C LEU A 479 1.02 14.38 20.38
N HIS A 480 2.07 14.11 21.17
CA HIS A 480 2.03 14.12 22.63
C HIS A 480 0.84 13.32 23.17
N ALA A 481 0.60 12.15 22.58
CA ALA A 481 -0.57 11.32 22.90
C ALA A 481 -0.50 10.89 24.37
N PRO A 482 -1.60 11.00 25.13
CA PRO A 482 -1.62 10.62 26.53
C PRO A 482 -1.34 9.12 26.70
N ASP A 483 -0.72 8.73 27.81
CA ASP A 483 -0.24 7.36 28.03
C ASP A 483 -1.31 6.30 27.81
N TRP A 484 -2.54 6.52 28.27
CA TRP A 484 -3.64 5.58 28.07
C TRP A 484 -3.92 5.28 26.59
N LEU A 485 -3.69 6.26 25.71
CA LEU A 485 -3.88 6.12 24.28
C LEU A 485 -2.70 5.38 23.64
N GLN A 486 -1.46 5.62 24.09
CA GLN A 486 -0.29 4.85 23.66
C GLN A 486 -0.41 3.36 24.05
N HIS A 487 -0.93 3.09 25.26
CA HIS A 487 -1.23 1.74 25.74
C HIS A 487 -2.44 1.09 25.05
N ALA A 488 -3.24 1.83 24.28
CA ALA A 488 -4.33 1.24 23.50
C ALA A 488 -3.85 0.54 22.22
N GLY A 489 -2.62 0.82 21.77
CA GLY A 489 -2.03 0.22 20.57
C GLY A 489 -1.69 -1.26 20.79
N VAL A 490 -2.11 -2.13 19.88
CA VAL A 490 -1.85 -3.59 19.98
C VAL A 490 -0.35 -3.89 19.96
N PHE A 491 0.41 -3.14 19.16
CA PHE A 491 1.85 -3.29 19.03
C PHE A 491 2.63 -2.69 20.22
N ALA A 492 1.97 -1.94 21.12
CA ALA A 492 2.61 -1.39 22.32
C ALA A 492 2.77 -2.43 23.45
N HIS A 493 2.18 -3.63 23.30
CA HIS A 493 2.20 -4.67 24.32
C HIS A 493 3.10 -5.86 23.97
N VAL A 494 3.92 -5.70 22.94
CA VAL A 494 4.87 -6.69 22.45
C VAL A 494 6.13 -6.68 23.34
N PRO A 495 6.85 -7.82 23.51
CA PRO A 495 8.08 -7.82 24.29
C PRO A 495 9.09 -6.82 23.75
N ASP A 496 9.61 -5.99 24.64
CA ASP A 496 10.70 -5.09 24.33
C ASP A 496 12.03 -5.82 24.56
N TYR A 497 12.54 -6.42 23.48
CA TYR A 497 13.85 -7.08 23.47
C TYR A 497 15.00 -6.08 23.55
N ALA A 498 14.76 -4.77 23.29
CA ALA A 498 15.77 -3.73 23.45
C ALA A 498 16.04 -3.43 24.93
N ALA A 499 15.00 -3.49 25.75
CA ALA A 499 15.09 -3.26 27.19
C ALA A 499 15.58 -4.48 28.00
N GLY A 500 15.89 -5.61 27.35
CA GLY A 500 16.38 -6.83 28.02
C GLY A 500 15.38 -7.48 29.00
N SER A 501 14.10 -7.11 28.93
CA SER A 501 13.06 -7.58 29.84
C SER A 501 12.44 -8.91 29.40
N ALA A 502 12.13 -9.80 30.35
CA ALA A 502 11.41 -11.04 30.08
C ALA A 502 10.04 -10.75 29.43
N PRO A 503 9.46 -11.67 28.63
CA PRO A 503 8.15 -11.46 28.02
C PRO A 503 7.12 -11.05 29.08
N GLY A 504 6.72 -9.78 29.02
CA GLY A 504 5.86 -9.17 30.02
C GLY A 504 4.43 -9.70 30.00
N THR A 505 3.62 -9.23 30.95
CA THR A 505 2.17 -9.48 31.03
C THR A 505 1.43 -9.18 29.71
N GLY A 506 1.96 -8.27 28.89
CA GLY A 506 1.42 -7.90 27.57
C GLY A 506 1.27 -9.08 26.60
N VAL A 507 2.21 -10.03 26.57
CA VAL A 507 2.11 -11.22 25.69
C VAL A 507 0.90 -12.06 26.06
N PHE A 508 0.70 -12.31 27.34
CA PHE A 508 -0.44 -13.08 27.84
C PHE A 508 -1.76 -12.38 27.51
N VAL A 509 -1.82 -11.06 27.64
CA VAL A 509 -3.00 -10.26 27.28
C VAL A 509 -3.30 -10.38 25.78
N LEU A 510 -2.29 -10.27 24.91
CA LEU A 510 -2.47 -10.37 23.46
C LEU A 510 -2.94 -11.78 23.03
N VAL A 511 -2.37 -12.83 23.60
CA VAL A 511 -2.78 -14.21 23.33
C VAL A 511 -4.20 -14.48 23.87
N ALA A 512 -4.54 -13.97 25.05
CA ALA A 512 -5.88 -14.06 25.61
C ALA A 512 -6.90 -13.30 24.75
N CYS A 513 -6.54 -12.10 24.27
CA CYS A 513 -7.35 -11.30 23.36
C CYS A 513 -7.63 -12.06 22.06
N PHE A 514 -6.59 -12.66 21.46
CA PHE A 514 -6.75 -13.54 20.30
C PHE A 514 -7.73 -14.68 20.58
N ALA A 515 -7.48 -15.47 21.63
CA ALA A 515 -8.30 -16.64 21.95
C ALA A 515 -9.76 -16.26 22.20
N GLY A 516 -10.01 -15.22 23.00
CA GLY A 516 -11.35 -14.72 23.30
C GLY A 516 -12.08 -14.20 22.05
N ALA A 517 -11.42 -13.36 21.25
CA ALA A 517 -12.01 -12.77 20.05
C ALA A 517 -12.27 -13.83 18.96
N ALA A 518 -11.34 -14.75 18.75
CA ALA A 518 -11.50 -15.85 17.79
C ALA A 518 -12.65 -16.79 18.18
N LEU A 519 -12.71 -17.23 19.44
CA LEU A 519 -13.77 -18.12 19.93
C LEU A 519 -15.14 -17.43 19.85
N LEU A 520 -15.23 -16.18 20.29
CA LEU A 520 -16.48 -15.41 20.24
C LEU A 520 -16.91 -15.13 18.80
N GLY A 521 -15.97 -14.83 17.89
CA GLY A 521 -16.25 -14.65 16.47
C GLY A 521 -16.80 -15.91 15.79
N VAL A 522 -16.16 -17.06 16.01
CA VAL A 522 -16.61 -18.34 15.48
C VAL A 522 -17.95 -18.76 16.09
N TRP A 523 -18.17 -18.50 17.38
CA TRP A 523 -19.44 -18.77 18.04
C TRP A 523 -20.57 -17.90 17.47
N ARG A 524 -20.37 -16.58 17.34
CA ARG A 524 -21.33 -15.65 16.72
C ARG A 524 -21.65 -16.02 15.28
N ARG A 525 -20.66 -16.45 14.49
CA ARG A 525 -20.85 -16.93 13.12
C ARG A 525 -21.79 -18.14 13.05
N ALA A 526 -21.85 -18.94 14.11
CA ALA A 526 -22.73 -20.11 14.17
C ALA A 526 -24.19 -19.74 14.42
N GLU A 527 -24.41 -18.69 15.21
CA GLU A 527 -25.74 -18.25 15.63
C GLU A 527 -26.40 -17.33 14.61
N ARG A 528 -25.61 -16.53 13.89
CA ARG A 528 -26.16 -15.60 12.91
C ARG A 528 -26.58 -16.29 11.62
N ASP A 529 -27.60 -15.72 10.99
CA ASP A 529 -27.97 -16.07 9.63
C ASP A 529 -26.97 -15.48 8.63
N VAL A 530 -26.88 -16.16 7.48
CA VAL A 530 -26.07 -15.72 6.35
C VAL A 530 -26.98 -14.85 5.49
N GLU A 531 -26.63 -13.58 5.36
CA GLU A 531 -27.45 -12.61 4.64
C GLU A 531 -27.03 -12.56 3.17
N THR A 532 -27.90 -13.00 2.27
CA THR A 532 -27.78 -12.74 0.82
C THR A 532 -28.49 -11.44 0.46
N GLY A 533 -27.76 -10.51 -0.16
CA GLY A 533 -28.28 -9.21 -0.64
C GLY A 533 -28.36 -8.14 0.42
#